data_AF-A0A455SE71-F1
#
_entry.id   AF-A0A455SE71-F1
#
_cell.length_a   1.000
_cell.length_b   1.000
_cell.length_c   1.000
_cell.angle_alpha   90.00
_cell.angle_beta   90.00
_cell.angle_gamma   90.00
#
_symmetry.space_group_name_H-M   'P 1'
#
loop_
_entity.id
_entity.type
_entity.pdbx_description
1 polymer ?
#
loop_
_entity_poly.entity_id
_entity_poly.type
_entity_poly.pdbx_seq_one_letter_code
_entity_poly.pdbx_strand_id
1 'polypeptide(L)' 'MLKTQTGFINRTVSQAITGEWLDLLSWESVEDAKAAVAVFQTTPAGKRFSSYLDPQSVQVFYTETVVESFR' A
#
# COMPACT_ATOMS: atom_id res chain seq x y z
N MET A 1 -10.60 7.02 2.47
CA MET A 1 -10.70 5.60 2.07
C MET A 1 -9.75 4.73 2.87
N LEU A 2 -8.43 4.98 2.87
CA LEU A 2 -7.47 4.13 3.61
C LEU A 2 -7.73 4.11 5.12
N LYS A 3 -7.89 5.28 5.75
CA LYS A 3 -8.18 5.41 7.20
C LYS A 3 -9.49 4.76 7.67
N THR A 4 -10.34 4.29 6.76
CA THR A 4 -11.61 3.64 7.08
C THR A 4 -11.58 2.14 6.79
N GLN A 5 -10.45 1.59 6.32
CA GLN A 5 -10.26 0.16 6.16
C GLN A 5 -9.84 -0.46 7.50
N THR A 6 -10.33 -1.66 7.78
CA THR A 6 -9.90 -2.46 8.95
C THR A 6 -8.38 -2.66 8.92
N GLY A 7 -7.75 -2.59 10.10
CA GLY A 7 -6.32 -2.86 10.25
C GLY A 7 -5.38 -1.77 9.70
N PHE A 8 -5.88 -0.63 9.19
CA PHE A 8 -4.99 0.44 8.71
C PHE A 8 -4.25 1.12 9.87
N ILE A 9 -2.91 1.14 9.81
CA ILE A 9 -2.08 1.79 10.84
C ILE A 9 -1.60 3.15 10.33
N ASN A 10 -0.85 3.18 9.22
CA ASN A 10 -0.32 4.42 8.67
C ASN A 10 0.02 4.29 7.18
N ARG A 11 0.36 5.44 6.58
CA ARG A 11 0.89 5.55 5.22
C ARG A 11 2.02 6.56 5.20
N THR A 12 3.12 6.19 4.58
CA THR A 12 4.26 7.08 4.30
C THR A 12 4.54 7.07 2.81
N VAL A 13 4.72 8.25 2.23
CA VAL A 13 5.04 8.41 0.81
C VAL A 13 6.38 9.11 0.70
N SER A 14 7.29 8.52 -0.07
CA SER A 14 8.64 9.02 -0.28
C SER A 14 8.99 9.00 -1.76
N GLN A 15 9.90 9.86 -2.18
CA GLN A 15 10.46 9.85 -3.53
C GLN A 15 11.96 9.53 -3.45
N ALA A 16 12.41 8.57 -4.25
CA ALA A 16 13.82 8.27 -4.42
C ALA A 16 14.52 9.34 -5.27
N ILE A 17 15.84 9.45 -5.14
CA ILE A 17 16.65 10.41 -5.94
C ILE A 17 16.53 10.12 -7.44
N THR A 18 16.36 8.85 -7.80
CA THR A 18 16.14 8.35 -9.16
C THR A 18 14.75 8.69 -9.71
N GLY A 19 13.84 9.22 -8.89
CA GLY A 19 12.53 9.73 -9.28
C GLY A 19 11.36 8.79 -9.00
N GLU A 20 11.62 7.52 -8.67
CA GLU A 20 10.59 6.56 -8.28
C GLU A 20 9.92 6.95 -6.97
N TRP A 21 8.63 6.62 -6.86
CA TRP A 21 7.84 6.83 -5.66
C TRP A 21 7.71 5.52 -4.88
N LEU A 22 7.93 5.58 -3.57
CA LEU A 22 7.64 4.50 -2.64
C LEU A 22 6.45 4.90 -1.77
N ASP A 23 5.38 4.11 -1.85
CA ASP A 23 4.20 4.23 -1.00
C ASP A 23 4.17 3.06 -0.03
N LEU A 24 4.55 3.32 1.24
CA LEU A 24 4.60 2.32 2.30
C LEU A 24 3.34 2.44 3.15
N LEU A 25 2.55 1.37 3.20
CA LEU A 25 1.37 1.29 4.06
C LEU A 25 1.58 0.22 5.13
N SER A 26 1.38 0.59 6.39
CA SER A 26 1.41 -0.35 7.51
C SER A 26 -0.01 -0.79 7.85
N TRP A 27 -0.16 -2.10 8.05
CA TRP A 27 -1.41 -2.76 8.39
C TRP A 27 -1.21 -3.70 9.57
N GLU A 28 -2.29 -4.02 10.29
CA GLU A 28 -2.29 -5.02 11.37
C GLU A 28 -1.96 -6.42 10.84
N SER A 29 -2.40 -6.74 9.62
CA SER A 29 -2.11 -8.01 8.95
C SER A 29 -1.96 -7.85 7.43
N VAL A 30 -1.33 -8.84 6.78
CA VAL A 30 -1.24 -8.90 5.31
C VAL A 30 -2.63 -9.11 4.70
N GLU A 31 -3.52 -9.81 5.40
CA GLU A 31 -4.91 -10.05 5.01
C GLU A 31 -5.69 -8.74 4.91
N ASP A 32 -5.56 -7.87 5.92
CA ASP A 32 -6.20 -6.53 5.91
C ASP A 32 -5.68 -5.67 4.76
N ALA A 33 -4.37 -5.72 4.48
CA ALA A 33 -3.76 -5.02 3.35
C ALA A 33 -4.34 -5.50 2.01
N LYS A 34 -4.47 -6.82 1.80
CA LYS A 34 -5.04 -7.41 0.59
C LYS A 34 -6.53 -7.06 0.43
N ALA A 35 -7.29 -7.09 1.52
CA ALA A 35 -8.70 -6.70 1.52
C ALA A 35 -8.87 -5.22 1.12
N ALA A 36 -8.04 -4.33 1.67
CA ALA A 36 -8.04 -2.91 1.33
C ALA A 36 -7.71 -2.65 -0.15
N VAL A 37 -6.78 -3.42 -0.74
CA VAL A 37 -6.46 -3.32 -2.17
C VAL A 37 -7.63 -3.78 -3.05
N ALA A 38 -8.32 -4.86 -2.68
CA ALA A 38 -9.51 -5.30 -3.40
C ALA A 38 -10.62 -4.22 -3.39
N VAL A 39 -10.84 -3.57 -2.25
CA VAL A 39 -11.77 -2.43 -2.15
C VAL A 39 -11.28 -1.27 -3.03
N PHE A 40 -10.01 -0.90 -2.95
CA PHE A 40 -9.42 0.21 -3.71
C PHE A 40 -9.72 0.10 -5.21
N GLN A 41 -9.55 -1.09 -5.80
CA GLN A 41 -9.79 -1.37 -7.22
C GLN A 41 -11.25 -1.14 -7.67
N THR A 42 -12.21 -1.22 -6.75
CA THR A 42 -13.64 -1.07 -7.08
C THR A 42 -14.15 0.37 -6.88
N THR A 43 -13.53 1.13 -5.98
CA THR A 43 -13.98 2.48 -5.62
C THR A 43 -13.74 3.51 -6.74
N PRO A 44 -14.61 4.54 -6.88
CA PRO A 44 -14.39 5.62 -7.84
C PRO A 44 -13.06 6.37 -7.62
N ALA A 45 -12.67 6.56 -6.35
CA ALA A 45 -11.42 7.22 -6.00
C ALA A 45 -10.19 6.40 -6.43
N GLY A 46 -10.20 5.09 -6.18
CA GLY A 46 -9.11 4.21 -6.59
C GLY A 46 -8.99 4.09 -8.10
N LYS A 47 -10.11 3.92 -8.82
CA LYS A 47 -10.12 3.95 -10.29
C LYS A 47 -9.57 5.25 -10.85
N ARG A 48 -9.96 6.40 -10.29
CA ARG A 48 -9.43 7.70 -10.69
C ARG A 48 -7.92 7.80 -10.43
N PHE A 49 -7.44 7.37 -9.27
CA PHE A 49 -6.01 7.38 -8.97
C PHE A 49 -5.22 6.48 -9.93
N SER A 50 -5.68 5.24 -10.15
CA SER A 50 -5.04 4.31 -11.08
C SER A 50 -4.99 4.82 -12.52
N SER A 51 -5.92 5.68 -12.94
CA SER A 51 -5.89 6.29 -14.28
C SER A 51 -4.72 7.25 -14.51
N TYR A 52 -4.03 7.70 -13.45
CA TYR A 52 -2.83 8.54 -13.54
C TYR A 52 -1.52 7.74 -13.56
N LEU A 53 -1.58 6.41 -13.43
CA LEU A 53 -0.41 5.55 -13.35
C LEU A 53 -0.27 4.72 -14.62
N ASP A 54 0.97 4.50 -15.06
CA ASP A 54 1.27 3.43 -16.01
C ASP A 54 1.25 2.09 -15.23
N PRO A 55 0.38 1.13 -15.58
CA PRO A 55 0.33 -0.15 -14.89
C PRO A 55 1.65 -0.93 -14.94
N GLN A 56 2.49 -0.73 -15.97
CA GLN A 56 3.78 -1.39 -16.09
C GLN A 56 4.84 -0.78 -15.16
N SER A 57 4.61 0.41 -14.62
CA SER A 57 5.53 1.10 -13.71
C SER A 57 5.19 0.89 -12.23
N VAL A 58 4.15 0.11 -11.91
CA VAL A 58 3.68 -0.11 -10.54
C VAL A 58 3.98 -1.53 -10.10
N GLN A 59 4.68 -1.66 -8.99
CA GLN A 59 4.91 -2.95 -8.32
C GLN A 59 4.35 -2.87 -6.90
N VAL A 60 3.62 -3.90 -6.50
CA VAL A 60 3.00 -3.99 -5.18
C VAL A 60 3.54 -5.24 -4.49
N PHE A 61 4.06 -5.05 -3.28
CA PHE A 61 4.58 -6.13 -2.44
C PHE A 61 3.80 -6.16 -1.13
N TYR A 62 3.62 -7.37 -0.60
CA TYR A 62 3.10 -7.57 0.75
C TYR A 62 4.19 -8.22 1.58
N THR A 63 4.55 -7.60 2.69
CA THR A 63 5.64 -8.06 3.55
C THR A 63 5.15 -8.16 4.99
N GLU A 64 5.62 -9.20 5.68
CA GLU A 64 5.49 -9.29 7.13
C GLU A 64 6.78 -8.78 7.77
N THR A 65 6.64 -7.99 8.82
CA THR A 65 7.80 -7.55 9.60
C THR A 65 8.19 -8.67 10.54
N VAL A 66 9.31 -9.32 10.25
CA VAL A 66 9.93 -10.28 11.16
C VAL A 66 10.93 -9.53 12.03
N VAL A 67 10.66 -9.44 13.33
CA VAL A 67 11.63 -8.93 14.30
C VAL A 67 12.39 -10.11 14.88
N GLU A 68 13.60 -10.37 14.37
CA GLU A 68 14.50 -11.31 15.02
C GLU A 68 15.02 -10.70 16.33
N SER A 69 14.61 -11.28 17.46
CA SER A 69 15.21 -10.96 18.74
C SER A 69 16.51 -11.75 18.87
N PHE A 70 17.65 -11.08 18.70
CA PHE A 70 18.93 -11.64 19.09
C PHE A 70 18.98 -11.69 20.63
N ARG A 71 19.04 -12.91 21.18
CA ARG A 71 19.34 -13.16 22.60
C ARG A 71 20.84 -13.24 22.82
#